data_AF-A0AA97EDY3-F1
#
_entry.id   AF-A0AA97EDY3-F1
#
_cell.length_a   1.000
_cell.length_b   1.000
_cell.length_c   1.000
_cell.angle_alpha   90.00
_cell.angle_beta   90.00
_cell.angle_gamma   90.00
#
_symmetry.space_group_name_H-M   'P 1'
#
loop_
_entity.id
_entity.type
_entity.pdbx_description
1 polymer ?
#
loop_
_entity_poly.entity_id
_entity_poly.type
_entity_poly.pdbx_seq_one_letter_code
_entity_poly.pdbx_strand_id
1 'polypeptide(L)'
;MATMRHVGNIGMGLLLGIALTGSMGLANTQAKSLEGISTDSVSDIRLKQNRAQTYRNAMLAGYSATERKDYHTALINFRRALAARPGDRYATAAIRNMEAYIARERAEAAKQAEIVQRQETLAAAVAASDWACAAASVDRLVVLIPPDSADRSRLIAYRGELTGFIQARANLDQWSTVCPGGQV
;
A
#
# COMPACT_ATOMS: atom_id res chain seq x y z
N MET A 1 35.88 40.13 12.00
CA MET A 1 34.84 41.05 12.50
C MET A 1 34.07 40.33 13.61
N ALA A 2 33.98 41.01 14.76
CA ALA A 2 33.09 40.80 15.93
C ALA A 2 32.89 39.37 16.46
N THR A 3 33.46 38.90 17.58
CA THR A 3 33.30 39.28 19.02
C THR A 3 31.87 39.18 19.56
N MET A 4 31.63 38.21 20.47
CA MET A 4 31.03 38.34 21.82
C MET A 4 30.56 36.94 22.27
N ARG A 5 31.14 36.30 23.30
CA ARG A 5 31.13 36.54 24.77
C ARG A 5 29.75 36.37 25.42
N HIS A 6 29.81 35.83 26.66
CA HIS A 6 28.82 35.80 27.78
C HIS A 6 28.00 34.50 27.94
N VAL A 7 27.83 33.86 29.12
CA VAL A 7 28.20 33.98 30.57
C VAL A 7 28.04 32.53 31.11
N GLY A 8 28.82 31.90 32.01
CA GLY A 8 29.27 32.26 33.36
C GLY A 8 28.19 31.93 34.42
N ASN A 9 28.33 30.82 35.16
CA ASN A 9 28.42 30.88 36.63
C ASN A 9 28.66 29.50 37.28
N ILE A 10 29.83 29.41 37.90
CA ILE A 10 30.24 28.42 38.89
C ILE A 10 29.74 28.94 40.24
N GLY A 11 28.97 28.14 40.97
CA GLY A 11 28.57 28.40 42.34
C GLY A 11 29.05 27.27 43.24
N MET A 12 30.31 27.34 43.66
CA MET A 12 30.89 26.47 44.68
C MET A 12 30.77 27.21 46.03
N GLY A 13 29.83 26.75 46.87
CA GLY A 13 29.57 27.32 48.19
C GLY A 13 29.72 26.24 49.25
N LEU A 14 30.91 26.20 49.84
CA LEU A 14 31.32 25.37 50.97
C LEU A 14 30.86 26.04 52.27
N LEU A 15 30.04 25.38 53.08
CA LEU A 15 29.82 25.77 54.48
C LEU A 15 29.87 24.57 55.40
N LEU A 16 30.73 24.75 56.42
CA LEU A 16 31.01 23.89 57.55
C LEU A 16 29.79 23.68 58.46
N GLY A 17 29.84 22.57 59.19
CA GLY A 17 28.73 21.99 59.94
C GLY A 17 28.37 22.67 61.25
N ILE A 18 27.34 22.12 61.90
CA ILE A 18 26.95 22.32 63.30
C ILE A 18 26.41 20.99 63.85
N ALA A 19 26.65 20.85 65.15
CA ALA A 19 26.63 19.71 66.05
C ALA A 19 25.33 18.90 66.23
N LEU A 20 25.56 17.69 66.75
CA LEU A 20 24.61 16.83 67.47
C LEU A 20 23.77 17.60 68.50
N THR A 21 22.48 17.26 68.62
CA THR A 21 21.77 16.96 69.87
C THR A 21 20.34 16.54 69.55
N GLY A 22 19.74 15.67 70.39
CA GLY A 22 18.29 15.59 70.52
C GLY A 22 17.64 14.30 70.04
N SER A 23 17.60 13.32 70.95
CA SER A 23 16.74 12.16 70.95
C SER A 23 15.24 12.49 71.01
N MET A 24 14.43 11.50 70.62
CA MET A 24 13.01 11.26 70.97
C MET A 24 11.94 11.76 69.99
N GLY A 25 11.10 10.83 69.53
CA GLY A 25 9.78 11.16 68.99
C GLY A 25 9.32 10.31 67.81
N LEU A 26 9.09 9.01 68.03
CA LEU A 26 8.23 8.18 67.18
C LEU A 26 6.84 8.82 67.09
N ALA A 27 6.44 9.26 65.90
CA ALA A 27 5.05 9.46 65.53
C ALA A 27 4.88 9.12 64.04
N ASN A 28 4.89 7.81 63.78
CA ASN A 28 4.52 7.20 62.52
C ASN A 28 3.00 7.37 62.34
N THR A 29 2.57 8.45 61.68
CA THR A 29 1.17 8.67 61.31
C THR A 29 0.86 7.97 60.00
N GLN A 30 0.35 6.74 60.14
CA GLN A 30 -0.61 6.09 59.25
C GLN A 30 -0.43 6.36 57.75
N ALA A 31 0.45 5.58 57.11
CA ALA A 31 0.24 5.18 55.72
C ALA A 31 -1.07 4.38 55.66
N LYS A 32 -2.18 5.09 55.45
CA LYS A 32 -3.49 4.52 55.20
C LYS A 32 -3.39 3.63 53.96
N SER A 33 -3.66 2.35 54.18
CA SER A 33 -3.65 1.25 53.24
C SER A 33 -4.22 1.62 51.87
N LEU A 34 -3.32 1.79 50.89
CA LEU A 34 -3.57 1.52 49.47
C LEU A 34 -3.26 0.04 49.21
N GLU A 35 -3.81 -0.86 50.04
CA GLU A 35 -3.81 -2.28 49.77
C GLU A 35 -5.04 -2.58 48.92
N GLY A 36 -4.83 -2.79 47.61
CA GLY A 36 -5.93 -3.22 46.74
C GLY A 36 -5.75 -3.02 45.24
N ILE A 37 -4.65 -2.45 44.74
CA ILE A 37 -4.35 -2.57 43.31
C ILE A 37 -3.64 -3.91 43.12
N SER A 38 -4.41 -4.95 42.77
CA SER A 38 -3.85 -6.23 42.36
C SER A 38 -2.87 -6.02 41.20
N THR A 39 -1.70 -6.64 41.27
CA THR A 39 -0.66 -6.57 40.22
C THR A 39 -1.20 -6.87 38.83
N ASP A 40 -2.22 -7.73 38.76
CA ASP A 40 -2.93 -8.14 37.55
C ASP A 40 -3.69 -6.96 36.90
N SER A 41 -4.26 -6.06 37.71
CA SER A 41 -4.95 -4.86 37.23
C SER A 41 -3.97 -3.88 36.57
N VAL A 42 -2.75 -3.75 37.11
CA VAL A 42 -1.70 -2.88 36.54
C VAL A 42 -1.19 -3.43 35.21
N SER A 43 -0.97 -4.76 35.12
CA SER A 43 -0.57 -5.38 33.86
C SER A 43 -1.63 -5.23 32.77
N ASP A 44 -2.90 -5.36 33.12
CA ASP A 44 -4.01 -5.21 32.16
C ASP A 44 -4.16 -3.77 31.66
N ILE A 45 -4.04 -2.78 32.54
CA ILE A 45 -4.07 -1.36 32.16
C ILE A 45 -2.90 -1.06 31.21
N ARG A 46 -1.69 -1.52 31.53
CA ARG A 46 -0.51 -1.33 30.67
C ARG A 46 -0.68 -2.01 29.32
N LEU A 47 -1.24 -3.22 29.28
CA LEU A 47 -1.51 -3.94 28.02
C LEU A 47 -2.53 -3.18 27.16
N LYS A 48 -3.62 -2.70 27.76
CA LYS A 48 -4.63 -1.88 27.06
C LYS A 48 -4.04 -0.59 26.51
N GLN A 49 -3.19 0.09 27.28
CA GLN A 49 -2.50 1.30 26.84
C GLN A 49 -1.53 1.01 25.69
N ASN A 50 -0.74 -0.07 25.79
CA ASN A 50 0.16 -0.50 24.71
C ASN A 50 -0.63 -0.80 23.44
N ARG A 51 -1.73 -1.55 23.52
CA ARG A 51 -2.62 -1.81 22.37
C ARG A 51 -3.20 -0.53 21.78
N ALA A 52 -3.62 0.43 22.60
CA ALA A 52 -4.11 1.71 22.13
C ALA A 52 -3.04 2.52 21.39
N GLN A 53 -1.79 2.51 21.88
CA GLN A 53 -0.66 3.14 21.19
C GLN A 53 -0.32 2.44 19.88
N THR A 54 -0.23 1.10 19.90
CA THR A 54 0.00 0.31 18.68
C THR A 54 -1.07 0.59 17.63
N TYR A 55 -2.35 0.63 18.03
CA TYR A 55 -3.45 0.98 17.14
C TYR A 55 -3.24 2.37 16.52
N ARG A 56 -3.01 3.41 17.33
CA ARG A 56 -2.84 4.79 16.83
C ARG A 56 -1.67 4.89 15.86
N ASN A 57 -0.51 4.36 16.23
CA ASN A 57 0.69 4.43 15.41
C ASN A 57 0.52 3.66 14.09
N ALA A 58 -0.10 2.47 14.15
CA ALA A 58 -0.36 1.68 12.97
C ALA A 58 -1.38 2.34 12.04
N MET A 59 -2.44 2.96 12.57
CA MET A 59 -3.39 3.74 11.76
C MET A 59 -2.70 4.92 11.07
N LEU A 60 -1.92 5.71 11.80
CA LEU A 60 -1.17 6.85 11.24
C LEU A 60 -0.18 6.40 10.15
N ALA A 61 0.59 5.34 10.41
CA ALA A 61 1.51 4.77 9.42
C ALA A 61 0.77 4.24 8.18
N GLY A 62 -0.38 3.60 8.38
CA GLY A 62 -1.22 3.09 7.29
C GLY A 62 -1.75 4.21 6.39
N TYR A 63 -2.26 5.29 6.97
CA TYR A 63 -2.73 6.45 6.21
C TYR A 63 -1.58 7.17 5.49
N SER A 64 -0.46 7.39 6.17
CA SER A 64 0.72 7.99 5.56
C SER A 64 1.26 7.17 4.38
N ALA A 65 1.26 5.83 4.48
CA ALA A 65 1.60 4.96 3.37
C ALA A 65 0.57 5.04 2.23
N THR A 66 -0.73 5.15 2.57
CA THR A 66 -1.81 5.34 1.58
C THR A 66 -1.64 6.64 0.79
N GLU A 67 -1.27 7.74 1.46
CA GLU A 67 -0.99 9.04 0.81
C GLU A 67 0.17 8.95 -0.19
N ARG A 68 1.18 8.14 0.13
CA ARG A 68 2.30 7.82 -0.79
C ARG A 68 1.95 6.77 -1.84
N LYS A 69 0.72 6.26 -1.87
CA LYS A 69 0.27 5.14 -2.71
C LYS A 69 1.03 3.83 -2.47
N ASP A 70 1.69 3.68 -1.32
CA ASP A 70 2.31 2.44 -0.91
C ASP A 70 1.26 1.54 -0.23
N TYR A 71 0.37 0.98 -1.06
CA TYR A 71 -0.79 0.23 -0.60
C TYR A 71 -0.43 -1.06 0.13
N HIS A 72 0.70 -1.69 -0.21
CA HIS A 72 1.22 -2.88 0.47
C HIS A 72 1.67 -2.56 1.90
N THR A 73 2.48 -1.51 2.10
CA THR A 73 2.87 -1.07 3.43
C THR A 73 1.66 -0.58 4.23
N ALA A 74 0.72 0.12 3.58
CA ALA A 74 -0.52 0.56 4.21
C ALA A 74 -1.34 -0.63 4.74
N LEU A 75 -1.54 -1.67 3.92
CA LEU A 75 -2.27 -2.89 4.28
C LEU A 75 -1.65 -3.58 5.50
N ILE A 76 -0.32 -3.72 5.54
CA ILE A 76 0.39 -4.30 6.69
C ILE A 76 0.09 -3.51 7.97
N ASN A 77 0.15 -2.18 7.90
CA ASN A 77 -0.10 -1.33 9.06
C ASN A 77 -1.58 -1.34 9.49
N PHE A 78 -2.54 -1.33 8.57
CA PHE A 78 -3.95 -1.46 8.96
C PHE A 78 -4.27 -2.84 9.55
N ARG A 79 -3.63 -3.92 9.09
CA ARG A 79 -3.72 -5.24 9.74
C ARG A 79 -3.15 -5.24 11.16
N ARG A 80 -2.03 -4.54 11.39
CA ARG A 80 -1.48 -4.34 12.76
C ARG A 80 -2.44 -3.54 13.64
N ALA A 81 -3.08 -2.50 13.09
CA ALA A 81 -4.09 -1.73 13.81
C ALA A 81 -5.29 -2.61 14.21
N LEU A 82 -5.80 -3.43 13.29
CA LEU A 82 -6.91 -4.35 13.56
C LEU A 82 -6.54 -5.41 14.59
N ALA A 83 -5.30 -5.91 14.58
CA ALA A 83 -4.82 -6.85 15.60
C ALA A 83 -4.74 -6.20 17.00
N ALA A 84 -4.36 -4.92 17.07
CA ALA A 84 -4.31 -4.16 18.32
C ALA A 84 -5.71 -3.82 18.87
N ARG A 85 -6.69 -3.64 17.98
CA ARG A 85 -8.10 -3.41 18.30
C ARG A 85 -9.02 -4.28 17.43
N PRO A 86 -9.28 -5.54 17.86
CA PRO A 86 -10.17 -6.43 17.14
C PRO A 86 -11.59 -5.83 17.00
N GLY A 87 -12.21 -6.01 15.84
CA GLY A 87 -13.55 -5.47 15.56
C GLY A 87 -13.58 -3.97 15.20
N ASP A 88 -12.42 -3.31 15.08
CA ASP A 88 -12.38 -1.91 14.66
C ASP A 88 -12.84 -1.74 13.20
N ARG A 89 -13.95 -1.00 13.03
CA ARG A 89 -14.57 -0.76 11.72
C ARG A 89 -13.69 0.08 10.78
N TYR A 90 -12.86 0.98 11.31
CA TYR A 90 -12.03 1.87 10.50
C TYR A 90 -10.83 1.11 9.94
N ALA A 91 -10.12 0.34 10.77
CA ALA A 91 -9.04 -0.53 10.32
C ALA A 91 -9.53 -1.56 9.30
N THR A 92 -10.70 -2.16 9.54
CA THR A 92 -11.33 -3.12 8.62
C THR A 92 -11.67 -2.49 7.26
N ALA A 93 -12.27 -1.30 7.25
CA ALA A 93 -12.56 -0.58 6.01
C ALA A 93 -11.29 -0.18 5.26
N ALA A 94 -10.25 0.26 5.98
CA ALA A 94 -8.97 0.63 5.39
C ALA A 94 -8.27 -0.58 4.73
N ILE A 95 -8.30 -1.75 5.36
CA ILE A 95 -7.80 -3.02 4.78
C ILE A 95 -8.50 -3.31 3.46
N ARG A 96 -9.84 -3.29 3.42
CA ARG A 96 -10.61 -3.52 2.20
C ARG A 96 -10.27 -2.54 1.09
N ASN A 97 -10.08 -1.26 1.43
CA ASN A 97 -9.67 -0.25 0.46
C ASN A 97 -8.29 -0.56 -0.12
N MET A 98 -7.33 -0.95 0.72
CA MET A 98 -5.97 -1.29 0.23
C MET A 98 -5.98 -2.55 -0.64
N GLU A 99 -6.76 -3.56 -0.27
CA GLU A 99 -6.94 -4.77 -1.09
C GLU A 99 -7.55 -4.43 -2.46
N ALA A 100 -8.51 -3.51 -2.51
CA ALA A 100 -9.09 -3.03 -3.76
C ALA A 100 -8.06 -2.27 -4.63
N TYR A 101 -7.21 -1.43 -4.04
CA TYR A 101 -6.16 -0.73 -4.78
C TYR A 101 -5.11 -1.70 -5.34
N ILE A 102 -4.62 -2.63 -4.52
CA ILE A 102 -3.65 -3.65 -4.94
C ILE A 102 -4.23 -4.52 -6.06
N ALA A 103 -5.50 -4.89 -5.97
CA ALA A 103 -6.16 -5.67 -7.03
C ALA A 103 -6.24 -4.88 -8.35
N ARG A 104 -6.53 -3.57 -8.29
CA ARG A 104 -6.53 -2.69 -9.47
C ARG A 104 -5.13 -2.59 -10.08
N GLU A 105 -4.09 -2.38 -9.28
CA GLU A 105 -2.70 -2.34 -9.79
C GLU A 105 -2.31 -3.62 -10.52
N ARG A 106 -2.67 -4.78 -9.95
CA ARG A 106 -2.43 -6.08 -10.59
C ARG A 106 -3.22 -6.23 -11.89
N ALA A 107 -4.47 -5.78 -11.92
CA ALA A 107 -5.29 -5.84 -13.13
C ALA A 107 -4.73 -4.95 -14.24
N GLU A 108 -4.29 -3.74 -13.92
CA GLU A 108 -3.64 -2.84 -14.90
C GLU A 108 -2.31 -3.41 -15.39
N ALA A 109 -1.49 -4.01 -14.50
CA ALA A 109 -0.25 -4.67 -14.90
C ALA A 109 -0.52 -5.88 -15.84
N ALA A 110 -1.52 -6.70 -15.52
CA ALA A 110 -1.92 -7.83 -16.37
C ALA A 110 -2.46 -7.37 -17.72
N LYS A 111 -3.26 -6.30 -17.73
CA LYS A 111 -3.77 -5.67 -18.94
C LYS A 111 -2.62 -5.15 -19.82
N GLN A 112 -1.63 -4.49 -19.23
CA GLN A 112 -0.47 -4.00 -19.96
C GLN A 112 0.37 -5.14 -20.54
N ALA A 113 0.57 -6.21 -19.77
CA ALA A 113 1.26 -7.41 -20.27
C ALA A 113 0.50 -8.06 -21.45
N GLU A 114 -0.84 -8.12 -21.38
CA GLU A 114 -1.65 -8.60 -22.49
C GLU A 114 -1.52 -7.70 -23.73
N ILE A 115 -1.52 -6.37 -23.58
CA ILE A 115 -1.31 -5.45 -24.71
C ILE A 115 0.01 -5.75 -25.42
N VAL A 116 1.11 -5.89 -24.67
CA VAL A 116 2.45 -6.18 -25.24
C VAL A 116 2.43 -7.52 -25.98
N GLN A 117 1.91 -8.56 -25.35
CA GLN A 117 1.80 -9.89 -25.97
C GLN A 117 0.98 -9.84 -27.27
N ARG A 118 -0.14 -9.09 -27.29
CA ARG A 118 -1.00 -8.96 -28.47
C ARG A 118 -0.32 -8.17 -29.58
N GLN A 119 0.47 -7.16 -29.26
CA GLN A 119 1.27 -6.42 -30.24
C GLN A 119 2.32 -7.31 -30.91
N GLU A 120 3.01 -8.15 -30.14
CA GLU A 120 3.96 -9.14 -30.68
C GLU A 120 3.26 -10.18 -31.56
N THR A 121 2.11 -10.69 -31.11
CA THR A 121 1.29 -11.65 -31.88
C THR A 121 0.82 -11.03 -33.19
N LEU A 122 0.36 -9.77 -33.16
CA LEU A 122 -0.04 -9.04 -34.35
C LEU A 122 1.11 -8.87 -35.33
N ALA A 123 2.29 -8.45 -34.86
CA ALA A 123 3.47 -8.27 -35.70
C ALA A 123 3.89 -9.58 -36.38
N ALA A 124 3.90 -10.69 -35.64
CA ALA A 124 4.23 -12.01 -36.18
C ALA A 124 3.18 -12.49 -37.20
N ALA A 125 1.89 -12.32 -36.89
CA ALA A 125 0.80 -12.71 -37.79
C ALA A 125 0.86 -11.93 -39.12
N VAL A 126 1.10 -10.61 -39.06
CA VAL A 126 1.26 -9.76 -40.26
C VAL A 126 2.48 -10.19 -41.07
N ALA A 127 3.63 -10.47 -40.43
CA ALA A 127 4.83 -10.95 -41.12
C ALA A 127 4.60 -12.30 -41.81
N ALA A 128 3.79 -13.17 -41.22
CA ALA A 128 3.40 -14.46 -41.77
C ALA A 128 2.24 -14.37 -42.79
N SER A 129 1.66 -13.18 -43.02
CA SER A 129 0.41 -13.00 -43.78
C SER A 129 -0.78 -13.78 -43.21
N ASP A 130 -0.77 -14.08 -41.92
CA ASP A 130 -1.89 -14.68 -41.19
C ASP A 130 -2.90 -13.59 -40.81
N TRP A 131 -3.76 -13.25 -41.76
CA TRP A 131 -4.73 -12.16 -41.59
C TRP A 131 -5.81 -12.48 -40.56
N ALA A 132 -6.13 -13.77 -40.35
CA ALA A 132 -7.08 -14.20 -39.33
C ALA A 132 -6.53 -13.87 -37.92
N CYS A 133 -5.27 -14.20 -37.65
CA CYS A 133 -4.65 -13.87 -36.36
C CYS A 133 -4.27 -12.42 -36.19
N ALA A 134 -3.95 -11.72 -37.27
CA ALA A 134 -3.82 -10.27 -37.23
C ALA A 134 -5.14 -9.61 -36.80
N ALA A 135 -6.26 -9.98 -37.43
CA ALA A 135 -7.58 -9.42 -37.11
C ALA A 135 -7.99 -9.72 -35.65
N ALA A 136 -7.86 -10.97 -35.20
CA ALA A 136 -8.17 -11.35 -33.82
C ALA A 136 -7.32 -10.58 -32.79
N SER A 137 -6.03 -10.36 -33.08
CA SER A 137 -5.14 -9.60 -32.22
C SER A 137 -5.56 -8.12 -32.14
N VAL A 138 -5.94 -7.52 -33.27
CA VAL A 138 -6.45 -6.14 -33.33
C VAL A 138 -7.75 -5.99 -32.56
N ASP A 139 -8.70 -6.92 -32.71
CA ASP A 139 -9.97 -6.86 -31.97
C ASP A 139 -9.76 -6.87 -30.46
N ARG A 140 -8.84 -7.72 -29.97
CA ARG A 140 -8.51 -7.72 -28.54
C ARG A 140 -7.85 -6.42 -28.10
N LEU A 141 -6.93 -5.88 -28.90
CA LEU A 141 -6.27 -4.61 -28.62
C LEU A 141 -7.28 -3.44 -28.57
N VAL A 142 -8.29 -3.40 -29.44
CA VAL A 142 -9.34 -2.35 -29.42
C VAL A 142 -10.15 -2.33 -28.12
N VAL A 143 -10.30 -3.48 -27.46
CA VAL A 143 -10.96 -3.60 -26.15
C VAL A 143 -10.05 -3.15 -25.01
N LEU A 144 -8.74 -3.45 -25.10
CA LEU A 144 -7.77 -3.13 -24.07
C LEU A 144 -7.34 -1.65 -24.10
N ILE A 145 -7.20 -1.06 -25.27
CA ILE A 145 -6.72 0.32 -25.43
C ILE A 145 -7.84 1.32 -25.08
N PRO A 146 -7.55 2.43 -24.35
CA PRO A 146 -8.55 3.41 -23.95
C PRO A 146 -9.42 3.95 -25.10
N PRO A 147 -10.74 4.11 -24.88
CA PRO A 147 -11.71 4.43 -25.93
C PRO A 147 -11.46 5.77 -26.63
N ASP A 148 -10.89 6.74 -25.90
CA ASP A 148 -10.59 8.12 -26.30
C ASP A 148 -9.16 8.31 -26.82
N SER A 149 -8.38 7.23 -26.94
CA SER A 149 -7.01 7.31 -27.44
C SER A 149 -6.93 7.29 -28.96
N ALA A 150 -5.96 8.03 -29.51
CA ALA A 150 -5.65 7.99 -30.94
C ALA A 150 -5.19 6.59 -31.40
N ASP A 151 -4.54 5.82 -30.51
CA ASP A 151 -4.08 4.46 -30.80
C ASP A 151 -5.23 3.51 -31.07
N ARG A 152 -6.34 3.64 -30.32
CA ARG A 152 -7.54 2.85 -30.59
C ARG A 152 -8.17 3.23 -31.92
N SER A 153 -8.24 4.52 -32.26
CA SER A 153 -8.73 4.97 -33.57
C SER A 153 -7.91 4.39 -34.73
N ARG A 154 -6.57 4.34 -34.58
CA ARG A 154 -5.67 3.72 -35.56
C ARG A 154 -5.94 2.21 -35.70
N LEU A 155 -6.11 1.50 -34.59
CA LEU A 155 -6.44 0.07 -34.62
C LEU A 155 -7.80 -0.21 -35.28
N ILE A 156 -8.80 0.64 -35.06
CA ILE A 156 -10.11 0.50 -35.70
C ILE A 156 -9.99 0.68 -37.22
N ALA A 157 -9.20 1.67 -37.68
CA ALA A 157 -8.92 1.85 -39.10
C ALA A 157 -8.16 0.64 -39.68
N TYR A 158 -7.10 0.21 -38.99
CA TYR A 158 -6.29 -0.92 -39.40
C TYR A 158 -7.09 -2.24 -39.50
N ARG A 159 -8.03 -2.46 -38.58
CA ARG A 159 -8.98 -3.58 -38.67
C ARG A 159 -9.79 -3.58 -39.96
N GLY A 160 -10.19 -2.40 -40.45
CA GLY A 160 -10.88 -2.25 -41.74
C GLY A 160 -10.01 -2.71 -42.91
N GLU A 161 -8.72 -2.33 -42.90
CA GLU A 161 -7.75 -2.75 -43.91
C GLU A 161 -7.55 -4.28 -43.90
N LEU A 162 -7.38 -4.87 -42.70
CA LEU A 162 -7.28 -6.32 -42.52
C LEU A 162 -8.50 -7.08 -43.07
N THR A 163 -9.70 -6.53 -42.87
CA THR A 163 -10.94 -7.11 -43.42
C THR A 163 -10.93 -7.13 -44.95
N GLY A 164 -10.35 -6.11 -45.58
CA GLY A 164 -10.15 -6.08 -47.03
C GLY A 164 -9.24 -7.21 -47.53
N PHE A 165 -8.12 -7.47 -46.84
CA PHE A 165 -7.22 -8.59 -47.16
C PHE A 165 -7.91 -9.95 -47.01
N ILE A 166 -8.74 -10.12 -45.97
CA ILE A 166 -9.53 -11.34 -45.73
C ILE A 166 -10.56 -11.56 -46.87
N GLN A 167 -11.24 -10.51 -47.32
CA GLN A 167 -12.27 -10.59 -48.35
C GLN A 167 -11.70 -10.81 -49.77
N ALA A 168 -10.43 -10.46 -50.01
CA ALA A 168 -9.76 -10.60 -51.32
C ALA A 168 -9.44 -12.06 -51.74
N ARG A 169 -9.82 -13.07 -50.94
CA ARG A 169 -9.95 -14.51 -51.26
C ARG A 169 -9.03 -15.06 -52.37
N ALA A 170 -7.72 -15.08 -52.12
CA ALA A 170 -6.78 -15.84 -52.94
C ALA A 170 -6.26 -17.13 -52.26
N ASN A 171 -6.14 -17.19 -50.92
CA ASN A 171 -5.52 -18.34 -50.23
C ASN A 171 -6.29 -18.71 -48.94
N LEU A 172 -7.32 -19.55 -49.06
CA LEU A 172 -8.09 -20.08 -47.92
C LEU A 172 -7.27 -21.02 -47.02
N ASP A 173 -6.20 -21.57 -47.59
CA ASP A 173 -5.26 -22.53 -47.04
C ASP A 173 -4.15 -21.88 -46.19
N GLN A 174 -4.04 -20.55 -46.20
CA GLN A 174 -3.16 -19.78 -45.30
C GLN A 174 -3.84 -19.34 -44.00
N TRP A 175 -5.11 -19.68 -43.78
CA TRP A 175 -5.80 -19.33 -42.55
C TRP A 175 -5.46 -20.35 -41.48
N SER A 176 -4.70 -19.91 -40.46
CA SER A 176 -4.63 -20.71 -39.24
C SER A 176 -6.01 -20.66 -38.57
N THR A 177 -6.58 -21.84 -38.34
CA THR A 177 -7.89 -21.98 -37.66
C THR A 177 -7.79 -21.74 -36.15
N VAL A 178 -6.58 -21.49 -35.62
CA VAL A 178 -6.34 -21.36 -34.19
C VAL A 178 -5.31 -20.26 -33.95
N CYS A 179 -5.80 -19.06 -33.64
CA CYS A 179 -4.95 -18.01 -33.14
C CYS A 179 -4.63 -18.27 -31.66
N PRO A 180 -3.35 -18.42 -31.28
CA PRO A 180 -2.98 -18.68 -29.89
C PRO A 180 -3.54 -17.60 -28.96
N GLY A 181 -4.38 -18.01 -28.01
CA GLY A 181 -5.00 -17.11 -27.03
C GLY A 181 -6.27 -16.39 -27.50
N GLY A 182 -6.87 -16.78 -28.63
CA GLY A 182 -8.27 -16.49 -28.90
C GLY A 182 -9.15 -17.32 -27.98
N GLN A 183 -9.69 -16.71 -26.93
CA GLN A 183 -10.74 -17.37 -26.15
C GLN A 183 -12.00 -17.42 -27.04
N VAL A 184 -12.53 -18.64 -27.22
CA VAL A 184 -13.87 -18.90 -27.78
C VAL A 184 -14.96 -18.33 -26.89
#